data_AF-A0A2D9REV5-F1
#
_entry.id   AF-A0A2D9REV5-F1
#
_cell.length_a   1.000
_cell.length_b   1.000
_cell.length_c   1.000
_cell.angle_alpha   90.00
_cell.angle_beta   90.00
_cell.angle_gamma   90.00
#
_symmetry.space_group_name_H-M   'P 1'
#
loop_
_entity.id
_entity.type
_entity.pdbx_description
1 polymer ?
#
loop_
_entity_poly.entity_id
_entity_poly.type
_entity_poly.pdbx_seq_one_letter_code
_entity_poly.pdbx_strand_id
1 'polypeptide(L)'
;MTLVIHDTDLYGPGVQITPNNQEHHLVREDVLIASTDSSAFFALFQSSSLYELGFDIQGTVAADDYGILVDTGYRLDLTVRVGETGSILSASATAIRASSSYELTQRDFVVENLGQIAGTQNGIFSAEFGLSSVYNEGTISTQNSTALYLVNGSAEVTNLGTIFSNNFGIFLADSRENSETFTITNHGVIEASGDAILTYRGQDIITNTGSIIGDVNTGGHDEFYPDTHFDDTISNSGVIDGDIILGTGNDTLDGANGEIFGGVLGLEGDDVLKTGIGDDMILGGLGADEMWGGAGNDTASYELSDDGVRVSLNQGRGWFGEAQGDTLYEIENLIGSDRRDNLIGNNIANQIMGGNADDVLNALGGDDMLFGGNGEDNLLGGEGNDYLSGDRHQDRLTGGAGEDIFAFLNILDSGPSNTERDNITDFTPGEDRIDLTELGDLSFGGGAFTGTAGEIIHYHVAGGTRTVVEIDIDGDSNADFGILLSNAAHTLTANDFIFA
;
A
#
# COMPACT_ATOMS: atom_id res chain seq x y z
N MET A 1 -13.52 48.09 -1.96
CA MET A 1 -14.15 46.98 -1.23
C MET A 1 -15.49 47.44 -0.70
N THR A 2 -16.56 47.07 -1.40
CA THR A 2 -17.93 47.20 -0.88
C THR A 2 -18.30 45.83 -0.31
N LEU A 3 -18.64 45.77 0.98
CA LEU A 3 -19.16 44.55 1.61
C LEU A 3 -20.66 44.49 1.36
N VAL A 4 -21.13 43.45 0.67
CA VAL A 4 -22.56 43.19 0.47
C VAL A 4 -23.02 42.17 1.50
N ILE A 5 -24.03 42.54 2.28
CA ILE A 5 -24.60 41.70 3.34
C ILE A 5 -25.95 41.16 2.87
N HIS A 6 -26.12 39.85 2.91
CA HIS A 6 -27.40 39.18 2.62
C HIS A 6 -28.10 38.86 3.96
N ASP A 7 -29.23 39.54 4.24
CA ASP A 7 -29.99 39.46 5.51
C ASP A 7 -31.41 38.85 5.32
N THR A 8 -31.67 38.10 4.24
CA THR A 8 -32.99 37.49 3.97
C THR A 8 -32.88 36.06 3.46
N ASP A 9 -33.76 35.18 3.93
CA ASP A 9 -33.93 33.84 3.38
C ASP A 9 -34.47 33.92 1.95
N LEU A 10 -33.71 33.39 0.99
CA LEU A 10 -34.10 33.30 -0.42
C LEU A 10 -34.11 31.83 -0.84
N TYR A 11 -35.29 31.29 -1.14
CA TYR A 11 -35.47 29.90 -1.59
C TYR A 11 -36.38 29.86 -2.82
N GLY A 12 -35.96 29.16 -3.88
CA GLY A 12 -36.83 28.86 -5.02
C GLY A 12 -36.09 28.50 -6.33
N PRO A 13 -36.84 28.23 -7.41
CA PRO A 13 -36.27 28.01 -8.74
C PRO A 13 -35.62 29.30 -9.25
N GLY A 14 -34.33 29.27 -9.56
CA GLY A 14 -33.59 30.36 -10.18
C GLY A 14 -33.19 31.51 -9.26
N VAL A 15 -33.10 31.31 -7.93
CA VAL A 15 -32.47 32.31 -7.04
C VAL A 15 -30.97 32.32 -7.27
N GLN A 16 -30.55 33.01 -8.33
CA GLN A 16 -29.15 33.22 -8.69
C GLN A 16 -28.71 34.58 -8.18
N ILE A 17 -27.72 34.59 -7.30
CA ILE A 17 -27.03 35.83 -6.93
C ILE A 17 -25.83 35.99 -7.85
N THR A 18 -25.82 37.07 -8.62
CA THR A 18 -24.67 37.49 -9.42
C THR A 18 -23.87 38.54 -8.64
N PRO A 19 -22.69 38.19 -8.11
CA PRO A 19 -21.76 39.16 -7.54
C PRO A 19 -21.48 40.29 -8.53
N ASN A 20 -21.38 41.54 -8.07
CA ASN A 20 -20.87 42.61 -8.94
C ASN A 20 -19.34 42.72 -8.80
N ASN A 21 -18.73 43.45 -9.73
CA ASN A 21 -17.29 43.54 -9.83
C ASN A 21 -16.68 44.29 -8.62
N GLN A 22 -15.95 43.57 -7.75
CA GLN A 22 -15.18 44.03 -6.56
C GLN A 22 -15.88 44.00 -5.18
N GLU A 23 -16.53 42.89 -4.85
CA GLU A 23 -17.27 42.76 -3.59
C GLU A 23 -16.85 41.56 -2.75
N HIS A 24 -16.92 41.75 -1.44
CA HIS A 24 -17.01 40.66 -0.48
C HIS A 24 -18.48 40.44 -0.14
N HIS A 25 -18.92 39.20 -0.16
CA HIS A 25 -20.29 38.80 0.13
C HIS A 25 -20.33 38.12 1.49
N LEU A 26 -21.18 38.63 2.39
CA LEU A 26 -21.42 38.05 3.71
C LEU A 26 -22.82 37.42 3.74
N VAL A 27 -22.86 36.13 4.09
CA VAL A 27 -24.09 35.41 4.44
C VAL A 27 -24.05 35.18 5.95
N ARG A 28 -24.95 35.83 6.68
CA ARG A 28 -24.97 35.76 8.15
C ARG A 28 -25.46 34.41 8.67
N GLU A 29 -25.20 34.16 9.95
CA GLU A 29 -25.88 33.14 10.72
C GLU A 29 -27.40 33.19 10.49
N ASP A 30 -28.04 32.03 10.47
CA ASP A 30 -29.48 31.84 10.24
C ASP A 30 -30.02 32.28 8.85
N VAL A 31 -29.16 32.70 7.92
CA VAL A 31 -29.59 33.05 6.54
C VAL A 31 -29.47 31.84 5.62
N LEU A 32 -30.53 31.53 4.88
CA LEU A 32 -30.51 30.55 3.77
C LEU A 32 -30.55 31.24 2.40
N ILE A 33 -29.54 30.98 1.57
CA ILE A 33 -29.54 31.30 0.14
C ILE A 33 -29.59 29.98 -0.62
N ALA A 34 -30.68 29.74 -1.34
CA ALA A 34 -30.87 28.46 -2.00
C ALA A 34 -31.51 28.51 -3.39
N SER A 35 -30.99 27.68 -4.28
CA SER A 35 -31.49 27.43 -5.64
C SER A 35 -31.87 25.96 -5.81
N THR A 36 -33.01 25.67 -6.44
CA THR A 36 -33.51 24.28 -6.61
C THR A 36 -33.35 23.72 -8.02
N ASP A 37 -32.77 24.48 -8.94
CA ASP A 37 -32.65 24.11 -10.37
C ASP A 37 -31.37 24.63 -11.03
N SER A 38 -30.47 25.24 -10.25
CA SER A 38 -29.22 25.83 -10.74
C SER A 38 -28.27 26.13 -9.56
N SER A 39 -27.26 27.00 -9.79
CA SER A 39 -26.34 27.49 -8.76
C SER A 39 -26.97 28.52 -7.83
N ALA A 40 -26.54 28.57 -6.56
CA ALA A 40 -26.98 29.61 -5.62
C ALA A 40 -26.21 30.93 -5.84
N PHE A 41 -24.88 30.85 -5.95
CA PHE A 41 -24.03 31.95 -6.44
C PHE A 41 -23.45 31.62 -7.81
N PHE A 42 -23.49 32.62 -8.71
CA PHE A 42 -22.99 32.48 -10.07
C PHE A 42 -22.25 33.73 -10.53
N ALA A 43 -20.98 33.58 -10.90
CA ALA A 43 -20.16 34.65 -11.45
C ALA A 43 -19.48 34.22 -12.75
N LEU A 44 -19.76 34.97 -13.83
CA LEU A 44 -19.05 34.88 -15.11
C LEU A 44 -18.40 36.22 -15.43
N PHE A 45 -17.06 36.26 -15.44
CA PHE A 45 -16.33 37.49 -15.71
C PHE A 45 -15.83 37.57 -17.16
N GLN A 46 -16.26 38.63 -17.86
CA GLN A 46 -15.84 38.94 -19.23
C GLN A 46 -14.90 40.18 -19.34
N SER A 47 -14.30 40.64 -18.23
CA SER A 47 -13.46 41.85 -18.20
C SER A 47 -12.18 41.69 -17.38
N SER A 48 -11.08 42.29 -17.84
CA SER A 48 -9.76 42.32 -17.21
C SER A 48 -9.60 43.29 -16.03
N SER A 49 -10.69 43.94 -15.59
CA SER A 49 -10.68 44.97 -14.53
C SER A 49 -10.90 44.42 -13.12
N LEU A 50 -11.15 43.12 -13.00
CA LEU A 50 -11.43 42.43 -11.75
C LEU A 50 -10.15 41.79 -11.22
N TYR A 51 -9.94 41.84 -9.90
CA TYR A 51 -8.76 41.25 -9.27
C TYR A 51 -9.06 40.49 -7.98
N GLU A 52 -10.23 40.66 -7.36
CA GLU A 52 -10.57 40.05 -6.05
C GLU A 52 -12.09 39.83 -5.91
N LEU A 53 -12.51 38.66 -5.42
CA LEU A 53 -13.87 38.27 -5.07
C LEU A 53 -13.84 37.46 -3.75
N GLY A 54 -14.69 37.83 -2.79
CA GLY A 54 -14.72 37.17 -1.49
C GLY A 54 -16.11 36.70 -1.10
N PHE A 55 -16.20 35.54 -0.46
CA PHE A 55 -17.40 35.04 0.22
C PHE A 55 -17.06 34.73 1.69
N ASP A 56 -17.92 35.14 2.60
CA ASP A 56 -17.88 34.84 4.03
C ASP A 56 -19.25 34.27 4.41
N ILE A 57 -19.29 32.97 4.70
CA ILE A 57 -20.51 32.18 4.86
C ILE A 57 -20.61 31.71 6.30
N GLN A 58 -21.47 32.36 7.07
CA GLN A 58 -21.86 31.97 8.44
C GLN A 58 -23.24 31.28 8.48
N GLY A 59 -24.03 31.40 7.41
CA GLY A 59 -25.33 30.73 7.23
C GLY A 59 -25.26 29.56 6.23
N THR A 60 -26.35 29.29 5.53
CA THR A 60 -26.43 28.19 4.55
C THR A 60 -26.53 28.70 3.12
N VAL A 61 -25.66 28.20 2.25
CA VAL A 61 -25.75 28.32 0.80
C VAL A 61 -26.02 26.93 0.23
N ALA A 62 -27.15 26.73 -0.44
CA ALA A 62 -27.54 25.42 -0.96
C ALA A 62 -28.01 25.48 -2.41
N ALA A 63 -27.63 24.51 -3.23
CA ALA A 63 -27.99 24.48 -4.64
C ALA A 63 -28.29 23.07 -5.14
N ASP A 64 -29.06 22.97 -6.23
CA ASP A 64 -29.17 21.72 -6.98
C ASP A 64 -27.85 21.43 -7.72
N ASP A 65 -27.36 22.39 -8.52
CA ASP A 65 -26.10 22.28 -9.25
C ASP A 65 -24.89 22.69 -8.38
N TYR A 66 -24.61 23.99 -8.25
CA TYR A 66 -23.40 24.49 -7.60
C TYR A 66 -23.72 25.43 -6.44
N GLY A 67 -23.20 25.19 -5.25
CA GLY A 67 -23.35 26.15 -4.15
C GLY A 67 -22.77 27.51 -4.55
N ILE A 68 -21.50 27.49 -4.98
CA ILE A 68 -20.81 28.63 -5.58
C ILE A 68 -20.20 28.19 -6.91
N LEU A 69 -20.51 28.90 -7.99
CA LEU A 69 -19.89 28.75 -9.31
C LEU A 69 -19.21 30.05 -9.75
N VAL A 70 -17.91 30.00 -9.97
CA VAL A 70 -17.09 31.11 -10.49
C VAL A 70 -16.28 30.63 -11.68
N ASP A 71 -16.62 31.10 -12.88
CA ASP A 71 -15.78 30.89 -14.08
C ASP A 71 -15.32 32.24 -14.64
N THR A 72 -14.03 32.36 -14.93
CA THR A 72 -13.44 33.61 -15.40
C THR A 72 -12.48 33.41 -16.55
N GLY A 73 -12.56 34.29 -17.56
CA GLY A 73 -11.54 34.37 -18.62
C GLY A 73 -10.34 35.27 -18.27
N TYR A 74 -10.27 35.74 -17.03
CA TYR A 74 -9.34 36.77 -16.58
C TYR A 74 -8.84 36.48 -15.15
N ARG A 75 -7.75 37.15 -14.78
CA ARG A 75 -7.11 37.06 -13.46
C ARG A 75 -8.09 37.38 -12.32
N LEU A 76 -8.16 36.52 -11.31
CA LEU A 76 -9.04 36.68 -10.14
C LEU A 76 -8.40 36.06 -8.89
N ASP A 77 -8.25 36.83 -7.80
CA ASP A 77 -8.11 36.26 -6.46
C ASP A 77 -9.50 35.90 -5.93
N LEU A 78 -9.73 34.64 -5.60
CA LEU A 78 -11.00 34.19 -5.05
C LEU A 78 -10.79 33.66 -3.64
N THR A 79 -11.52 34.19 -2.67
CA THR A 79 -11.52 33.68 -1.31
C THR A 79 -12.92 33.26 -0.87
N VAL A 80 -13.05 32.03 -0.37
CA VAL A 80 -14.29 31.54 0.25
C VAL A 80 -14.00 31.16 1.71
N ARG A 81 -14.64 31.84 2.65
CA ARG A 81 -14.58 31.53 4.08
C ARG A 81 -15.90 30.93 4.51
N VAL A 82 -15.86 29.78 5.17
CA VAL A 82 -17.02 29.12 5.76
C VAL A 82 -16.79 29.06 7.26
N GLY A 83 -17.57 29.82 8.03
CA GLY A 83 -17.48 29.82 9.49
C GLY A 83 -18.03 28.54 10.11
N GLU A 84 -17.90 28.39 11.44
CA GLU A 84 -18.30 27.18 12.18
C GLU A 84 -19.77 26.79 11.96
N THR A 85 -20.66 27.78 11.81
CA THR A 85 -22.09 27.57 11.52
C THR A 85 -22.42 27.59 10.02
N GLY A 86 -21.41 27.89 9.20
CA GLY A 86 -21.51 28.02 7.75
C GLY A 86 -21.68 26.68 7.06
N SER A 87 -22.49 26.67 6.00
CA SER A 87 -22.62 25.51 5.12
C SER A 87 -22.72 25.90 3.65
N ILE A 88 -22.01 25.17 2.78
CA ILE A 88 -22.15 25.24 1.33
C ILE A 88 -22.48 23.83 0.82
N LEU A 89 -23.66 23.69 0.22
CA LEU A 89 -24.26 22.40 -0.13
C LEU A 89 -24.63 22.35 -1.61
N SER A 90 -24.35 21.22 -2.26
CA SER A 90 -24.80 20.89 -3.63
C SER A 90 -25.46 19.51 -3.65
N ALA A 91 -26.64 19.42 -4.28
CA ALA A 91 -27.43 18.18 -4.33
C ALA A 91 -27.10 17.26 -5.53
N SER A 92 -26.41 17.77 -6.57
CA SER A 92 -26.14 16.99 -7.78
C SER A 92 -24.76 17.21 -8.41
N ALA A 93 -24.06 18.30 -8.08
CA ALA A 93 -22.76 18.62 -8.65
C ALA A 93 -21.72 19.01 -7.58
N THR A 94 -21.02 20.13 -7.77
CA THR A 94 -19.90 20.54 -6.91
C THR A 94 -20.33 21.63 -5.93
N ALA A 95 -19.94 21.55 -4.65
CA ALA A 95 -20.32 22.59 -3.69
C ALA A 95 -19.66 23.94 -4.01
N ILE A 96 -18.35 23.95 -4.26
CA ILE A 96 -17.58 25.14 -4.72
C ILE A 96 -16.84 24.79 -6.01
N ARG A 97 -17.21 25.42 -7.12
CA ARG A 97 -16.51 25.28 -8.41
C ARG A 97 -15.90 26.62 -8.81
N ALA A 98 -14.58 26.63 -8.98
CA ALA A 98 -13.83 27.76 -9.50
C ALA A 98 -13.01 27.34 -10.72
N SER A 99 -13.07 28.08 -11.82
CA SER A 99 -12.17 27.87 -12.96
C SER A 99 -11.72 29.18 -13.62
N SER A 100 -10.46 29.21 -14.04
CA SER A 100 -9.87 30.25 -14.90
C SER A 100 -9.69 29.69 -16.32
N SER A 101 -9.44 30.54 -17.31
CA SER A 101 -9.19 30.12 -18.71
C SER A 101 -7.86 30.65 -19.29
N TYR A 102 -6.92 31.11 -18.46
CA TYR A 102 -5.68 31.74 -18.90
C TYR A 102 -4.48 31.16 -18.16
N GLU A 103 -3.58 30.53 -18.92
CA GLU A 103 -2.45 29.76 -18.42
C GLU A 103 -1.55 30.56 -17.45
N LEU A 104 -1.42 30.01 -16.24
CA LEU A 104 -0.31 30.14 -15.29
C LEU A 104 0.32 31.52 -15.11
N THR A 105 -0.42 32.55 -14.64
CA THR A 105 0.23 33.67 -13.91
C THR A 105 -0.69 34.48 -12.96
N GLN A 106 -0.40 34.34 -11.65
CA GLN A 106 -0.40 35.37 -10.57
C GLN A 106 -1.64 35.58 -9.67
N ARG A 107 -2.59 34.66 -9.54
CA ARG A 107 -3.72 34.83 -8.61
C ARG A 107 -4.14 33.52 -7.93
N ASP A 108 -4.67 33.66 -6.72
CA ASP A 108 -4.85 32.56 -5.79
C ASP A 108 -6.33 32.21 -5.62
N PHE A 109 -6.63 30.92 -5.48
CA PHE A 109 -7.90 30.42 -4.98
C PHE A 109 -7.72 29.95 -3.55
N VAL A 110 -8.45 30.55 -2.61
CA VAL A 110 -8.31 30.28 -1.18
C VAL A 110 -9.65 29.84 -0.60
N VAL A 111 -9.67 28.71 0.10
CA VAL A 111 -10.81 28.25 0.89
C VAL A 111 -10.39 28.06 2.34
N GLU A 112 -11.09 28.74 3.25
CA GLU A 112 -10.97 28.55 4.70
C GLU A 112 -12.28 27.94 5.21
N ASN A 113 -12.28 26.68 5.62
CA ASN A 113 -13.47 25.95 6.06
C ASN A 113 -13.40 25.57 7.54
N LEU A 114 -14.25 26.17 8.35
CA LEU A 114 -14.53 25.77 9.74
C LEU A 114 -15.89 25.07 9.88
N GLY A 115 -16.72 25.09 8.83
CA GLY A 115 -18.08 24.57 8.83
C GLY A 115 -18.22 23.36 7.92
N GLN A 116 -19.28 23.35 7.08
CA GLN A 116 -19.58 22.23 6.20
C GLN A 116 -19.52 22.61 4.72
N ILE A 117 -18.75 21.87 3.93
CA ILE A 117 -18.78 21.89 2.47
C ILE A 117 -19.17 20.49 2.01
N ALA A 118 -20.28 20.36 1.29
CA ALA A 118 -20.75 19.07 0.81
C ALA A 118 -21.31 19.14 -0.61
N GLY A 119 -20.76 18.32 -1.51
CA GLY A 119 -21.27 18.20 -2.87
C GLY A 119 -21.44 16.74 -3.27
N THR A 120 -22.34 16.47 -4.21
CA THR A 120 -22.57 15.09 -4.67
C THR A 120 -21.45 14.61 -5.58
N GLN A 121 -20.95 15.46 -6.48
CA GLN A 121 -19.77 15.17 -7.32
C GLN A 121 -18.49 15.55 -6.56
N ASN A 122 -18.24 16.84 -6.38
CA ASN A 122 -17.05 17.31 -5.67
C ASN A 122 -17.38 18.23 -4.50
N GLY A 123 -16.55 18.26 -3.47
CA GLY A 123 -16.66 19.26 -2.41
C GLY A 123 -16.17 20.58 -2.97
N ILE A 124 -14.90 20.58 -3.39
CA ILE A 124 -14.24 21.72 -4.00
C ILE A 124 -13.64 21.28 -5.34
N PHE A 125 -13.88 22.06 -6.39
CA PHE A 125 -13.21 21.96 -7.67
C PHE A 125 -12.52 23.28 -7.97
N SER A 126 -11.22 23.24 -8.30
CA SER A 126 -10.45 24.39 -8.74
C SER A 126 -9.64 24.05 -9.97
N ALA A 127 -9.67 24.90 -11.01
CA ALA A 127 -8.85 24.72 -12.20
C ALA A 127 -8.22 26.01 -12.71
N GLU A 128 -6.99 25.91 -13.19
CA GLU A 128 -6.22 26.98 -13.85
C GLU A 128 -5.91 28.21 -12.97
N PHE A 129 -5.80 28.03 -11.65
CA PHE A 129 -5.25 29.02 -10.72
C PHE A 129 -3.73 28.84 -10.54
N GLY A 130 -3.04 29.89 -10.11
CA GLY A 130 -1.60 29.81 -9.81
C GLY A 130 -1.33 29.00 -8.55
N LEU A 131 -2.11 29.27 -7.49
CA LEU A 131 -2.11 28.53 -6.24
C LEU A 131 -3.55 28.25 -5.81
N SER A 132 -3.84 27.00 -5.46
CA SER A 132 -5.06 26.64 -4.72
C SER A 132 -4.71 26.30 -3.27
N SER A 133 -5.17 27.11 -2.32
CA SER A 133 -4.95 26.91 -0.88
C SER A 133 -6.25 26.53 -0.19
N VAL A 134 -6.27 25.39 0.51
CA VAL A 134 -7.42 24.90 1.26
C VAL A 134 -7.02 24.67 2.72
N TYR A 135 -7.63 25.41 3.63
CA TYR A 135 -7.54 25.20 5.06
C TYR A 135 -8.85 24.63 5.59
N ASN A 136 -8.83 23.47 6.23
CA ASN A 136 -10.01 22.78 6.72
C ASN A 136 -9.90 22.39 8.20
N GLU A 137 -10.71 23.00 9.07
CA GLU A 137 -11.02 22.50 10.43
C GLU A 137 -12.43 21.86 10.50
N GLY A 138 -13.27 22.13 9.52
CA GLY A 138 -14.63 21.60 9.42
C GLY A 138 -14.71 20.27 8.68
N THR A 139 -15.81 20.08 7.95
CA THR A 139 -16.03 18.89 7.11
C THR A 139 -16.12 19.27 5.65
N ILE A 140 -15.33 18.62 4.81
CA ILE A 140 -15.47 18.61 3.35
C ILE A 140 -15.86 17.18 2.95
N SER A 141 -17.00 17.01 2.28
CA SER A 141 -17.52 15.66 2.01
C SER A 141 -18.16 15.50 0.64
N THR A 142 -18.04 14.30 0.08
CA THR A 142 -18.69 13.94 -1.19
C THR A 142 -19.31 12.57 -1.23
N GLN A 143 -20.26 12.39 -2.15
CA GLN A 143 -20.97 11.12 -2.32
C GLN A 143 -20.47 10.26 -3.48
N ASN A 144 -20.01 10.85 -4.60
CA ASN A 144 -19.79 10.08 -5.83
C ASN A 144 -18.45 10.34 -6.55
N SER A 145 -17.65 11.34 -6.16
CA SER A 145 -16.36 11.59 -6.84
C SER A 145 -15.28 12.06 -5.86
N THR A 146 -14.92 13.34 -5.83
CA THR A 146 -13.69 13.76 -5.15
C THR A 146 -13.96 14.87 -4.15
N ALA A 147 -13.55 14.71 -2.88
CA ALA A 147 -13.78 15.78 -1.90
C ALA A 147 -13.03 17.06 -2.29
N LEU A 148 -11.75 16.95 -2.66
CA LEU A 148 -10.95 18.04 -3.22
C LEU A 148 -10.38 17.67 -4.59
N TYR A 149 -10.92 18.28 -5.66
CA TYR A 149 -10.41 18.10 -7.02
C TYR A 149 -9.69 19.37 -7.49
N LEU A 150 -8.36 19.34 -7.54
CA LEU A 150 -7.52 20.49 -7.87
C LEU A 150 -6.76 20.24 -9.19
N VAL A 151 -6.98 21.08 -10.20
CA VAL A 151 -6.33 21.04 -11.51
C VAL A 151 -5.55 22.34 -11.71
N ASN A 152 -4.50 22.52 -10.92
CA ASN A 152 -3.77 23.79 -10.84
C ASN A 152 -2.28 23.54 -10.87
N GLY A 153 -1.53 24.62 -11.05
CA GLY A 153 -0.09 24.56 -11.00
C GLY A 153 0.41 24.09 -9.63
N SER A 154 0.25 24.93 -8.59
CA SER A 154 0.56 24.56 -7.20
C SER A 154 -0.69 24.47 -6.33
N ALA A 155 -0.63 23.63 -5.30
CA ALA A 155 -1.70 23.52 -4.32
C ALA A 155 -1.18 23.25 -2.90
N GLU A 156 -1.87 23.80 -1.91
CA GLU A 156 -1.58 23.64 -0.49
C GLU A 156 -2.86 23.25 0.24
N VAL A 157 -2.85 22.11 0.93
CA VAL A 157 -3.98 21.63 1.74
C VAL A 157 -3.53 21.46 3.17
N THR A 158 -4.16 22.18 4.09
CA THR A 158 -4.00 21.99 5.54
C THR A 158 -5.30 21.46 6.11
N ASN A 159 -5.30 20.24 6.62
CA ASN A 159 -6.48 19.57 7.17
C ASN A 159 -6.32 19.28 8.67
N LEU A 160 -7.16 19.89 9.49
CA LEU A 160 -7.34 19.60 10.92
C LEU A 160 -8.71 18.94 11.19
N GLY A 161 -9.64 19.06 10.24
CA GLY A 161 -10.99 18.52 10.31
C GLY A 161 -11.12 17.17 9.61
N THR A 162 -12.21 17.02 8.85
CA THR A 162 -12.49 15.79 8.09
C THR A 162 -12.64 16.10 6.59
N ILE A 163 -11.91 15.36 5.78
CA ILE A 163 -12.10 15.27 4.33
C ILE A 163 -12.56 13.84 4.04
N PHE A 164 -13.76 13.69 3.48
CA PHE A 164 -14.37 12.37 3.29
C PHE A 164 -14.94 12.21 1.87
N SER A 165 -14.69 11.06 1.24
CA SER A 165 -15.28 10.72 -0.06
C SER A 165 -15.56 9.23 -0.21
N ASN A 166 -16.56 8.88 -1.02
CA ASN A 166 -16.79 7.48 -1.44
C ASN A 166 -16.03 7.09 -2.73
N ASN A 167 -15.04 7.87 -3.16
CA ASN A 167 -14.19 7.48 -4.28
C ASN A 167 -12.77 8.01 -4.09
N PHE A 168 -12.51 9.30 -4.29
CA PHE A 168 -11.20 9.91 -4.02
C PHE A 168 -11.29 10.99 -2.94
N GLY A 169 -10.36 10.99 -1.98
CA GLY A 169 -10.33 12.01 -0.93
C GLY A 169 -9.84 13.33 -1.53
N ILE A 170 -8.56 13.37 -1.86
CA ILE A 170 -7.91 14.49 -2.53
C ILE A 170 -7.36 13.97 -3.85
N PHE A 171 -7.76 14.59 -4.95
CA PHE A 171 -7.25 14.28 -6.28
C PHE A 171 -6.70 15.55 -6.93
N LEU A 172 -5.42 15.49 -7.29
CA LEU A 172 -4.78 16.49 -8.12
C LEU A 172 -4.54 15.96 -9.52
N ALA A 173 -5.11 16.63 -10.53
CA ALA A 173 -4.96 16.23 -11.92
C ALA A 173 -4.07 17.17 -12.72
N ASP A 174 -3.56 16.60 -13.82
CA ASP A 174 -2.57 17.15 -14.74
C ASP A 174 -2.88 18.55 -15.26
N SER A 175 -2.08 19.51 -14.80
CA SER A 175 -1.77 20.77 -15.49
C SER A 175 -0.39 21.34 -15.09
N ARG A 176 0.48 20.51 -14.49
CA ARG A 176 1.66 20.97 -13.76
C ARG A 176 2.91 21.13 -14.64
N GLU A 177 3.64 22.24 -14.50
CA GLU A 177 5.02 22.42 -15.00
C GLU A 177 6.03 21.88 -13.97
N ASN A 178 7.24 21.48 -14.41
CA ASN A 178 8.27 20.84 -13.57
C ASN A 178 8.71 21.60 -12.29
N SER A 179 8.29 22.85 -12.08
CA SER A 179 8.65 23.66 -10.90
C SER A 179 7.54 23.78 -9.86
N GLU A 180 6.41 23.13 -10.07
CA GLU A 180 5.24 23.29 -9.23
C GLU A 180 5.17 22.19 -8.17
N THR A 181 4.75 22.57 -6.96
CA THR A 181 4.72 21.68 -5.80
C THR A 181 3.32 21.52 -5.28
N PHE A 182 3.03 20.35 -4.74
CA PHE A 182 1.83 20.11 -3.97
C PHE A 182 2.19 19.81 -2.53
N THR A 183 1.49 20.43 -1.59
CA THR A 183 1.76 20.24 -0.16
C THR A 183 0.48 19.89 0.59
N ILE A 184 0.50 18.75 1.28
CA ILE A 184 -0.54 18.36 2.24
C ILE A 184 0.06 18.40 3.65
N THR A 185 -0.63 19.05 4.56
CA THR A 185 -0.42 18.89 6.01
C THR A 185 -1.71 18.39 6.63
N ASN A 186 -1.72 17.12 7.05
CA ASN A 186 -2.86 16.47 7.68
C ASN A 186 -2.62 16.26 9.18
N HIS A 187 -3.46 16.87 9.99
CA HIS A 187 -3.63 16.62 11.43
C HIS A 187 -5.00 16.01 11.76
N GLY A 188 -5.93 16.04 10.79
CA GLY A 188 -7.29 15.56 10.93
C GLY A 188 -7.48 14.16 10.33
N VAL A 189 -8.61 13.95 9.68
CA VAL A 189 -8.95 12.71 8.96
C VAL A 189 -9.10 13.00 7.47
N ILE A 190 -8.43 12.21 6.64
CA ILE A 190 -8.68 12.11 5.20
C ILE A 190 -9.12 10.66 4.95
N GLU A 191 -10.32 10.45 4.44
CA GLU A 191 -10.89 9.12 4.23
C GLU A 191 -11.49 9.01 2.83
N ALA A 192 -11.10 7.97 2.11
CA ALA A 192 -11.70 7.58 0.85
C ALA A 192 -11.79 6.06 0.70
N SER A 193 -12.76 5.58 -0.08
CA SER A 193 -12.87 4.14 -0.40
C SER A 193 -12.01 3.70 -1.59
N GLY A 194 -11.45 4.66 -2.35
CA GLY A 194 -10.32 4.45 -3.26
C GLY A 194 -9.09 5.17 -2.68
N ASP A 195 -8.33 5.87 -3.52
CA ASP A 195 -7.19 6.65 -3.02
C ASP A 195 -7.66 7.81 -2.11
N ALA A 196 -7.15 7.83 -0.89
CA ALA A 196 -7.33 8.95 0.01
C ALA A 196 -6.62 10.20 -0.54
N ILE A 197 -5.44 9.99 -1.13
CA ILE A 197 -4.67 11.01 -1.83
C ILE A 197 -4.20 10.40 -3.15
N LEU A 198 -4.54 11.06 -4.26
CA LEU A 198 -4.05 10.73 -5.59
C LEU A 198 -3.49 11.99 -6.25
N THR A 199 -2.24 11.93 -6.68
CA THR A 199 -1.58 13.04 -7.37
C THR A 199 -1.02 12.58 -8.72
N TYR A 200 -0.75 13.56 -9.59
CA TYR A 200 -0.29 13.33 -10.96
C TYR A 200 0.81 14.34 -11.29
N ARG A 201 2.06 13.90 -11.50
CA ARG A 201 3.21 14.70 -11.99
C ARG A 201 3.61 15.89 -11.12
N GLY A 202 4.85 16.00 -10.68
CA GLY A 202 5.32 17.16 -9.91
C GLY A 202 5.60 16.75 -8.49
N GLN A 203 6.48 17.49 -7.82
CA GLN A 203 6.94 17.12 -6.49
C GLN A 203 5.82 17.28 -5.44
N ASP A 204 5.46 16.18 -4.80
CA ASP A 204 4.44 16.09 -3.77
C ASP A 204 5.09 16.01 -2.38
N ILE A 205 4.60 16.83 -1.45
CA ILE A 205 5.10 16.91 -0.07
C ILE A 205 3.92 16.66 0.88
N ILE A 206 3.89 15.50 1.52
CA ILE A 206 2.82 15.10 2.43
C ILE A 206 3.37 15.00 3.85
N THR A 207 2.77 15.72 4.78
CA THR A 207 3.03 15.59 6.22
C THR A 207 1.76 15.12 6.91
N ASN A 208 1.79 13.93 7.49
CA ASN A 208 0.67 13.34 8.23
C ASN A 208 1.01 13.18 9.71
N THR A 209 0.18 13.75 10.57
CA THR A 209 0.12 13.42 12.01
C THR A 209 -1.29 13.01 12.44
N GLY A 210 -2.22 12.93 11.48
CA GLY A 210 -3.62 12.58 11.67
C GLY A 210 -3.88 11.14 11.22
N SER A 211 -5.04 10.92 10.62
CA SER A 211 -5.42 9.64 10.00
C SER A 211 -5.63 9.84 8.51
N ILE A 212 -5.06 8.95 7.71
CA ILE A 212 -5.39 8.77 6.30
C ILE A 212 -5.95 7.35 6.16
N ILE A 213 -7.13 7.20 5.57
CA ILE A 213 -7.81 5.92 5.36
C ILE A 213 -8.10 5.78 3.87
N GLY A 214 -7.53 4.77 3.24
CA GLY A 214 -7.36 4.65 1.79
C GLY A 214 -5.94 4.97 1.36
N ASP A 215 -5.63 4.63 0.11
CA ASP A 215 -4.26 4.65 -0.40
C ASP A 215 -3.72 6.08 -0.56
N VAL A 216 -2.40 6.21 -0.41
CA VAL A 216 -1.63 7.42 -0.73
C VAL A 216 -0.83 7.13 -1.98
N ASN A 217 -1.32 7.60 -3.12
CA ASN A 217 -0.72 7.37 -4.41
C ASN A 217 -0.15 8.67 -4.98
N THR A 218 1.18 8.80 -4.96
CA THR A 218 1.89 9.93 -5.57
C THR A 218 2.46 9.60 -6.95
N GLY A 219 2.66 8.32 -7.25
CA GLY A 219 3.17 7.87 -8.56
C GLY A 219 2.14 7.69 -9.67
N GLY A 220 0.88 8.06 -9.44
CA GLY A 220 -0.29 7.61 -10.20
C GLY A 220 -0.25 7.75 -11.73
N HIS A 221 0.71 8.47 -12.33
CA HIS A 221 0.90 8.52 -13.78
C HIS A 221 2.24 9.12 -14.27
N ASP A 222 3.29 9.09 -13.47
CA ASP A 222 4.61 9.64 -13.87
C ASP A 222 5.21 8.89 -15.09
N GLU A 223 4.79 7.65 -15.33
CA GLU A 223 5.21 6.79 -16.43
C GLU A 223 4.90 7.32 -17.86
N PHE A 224 3.96 8.27 -18.02
CA PHE A 224 3.56 8.71 -19.38
C PHE A 224 4.59 9.65 -20.04
N TYR A 225 5.54 10.18 -19.27
CA TYR A 225 6.59 11.08 -19.75
C TYR A 225 7.98 10.61 -19.26
N PRO A 226 8.66 9.74 -20.02
CA PRO A 226 9.88 9.02 -19.58
C PRO A 226 11.13 9.89 -19.33
N ASP A 227 10.99 11.22 -19.34
CA ASP A 227 12.06 12.18 -19.07
C ASP A 227 11.75 13.06 -17.83
N THR A 228 10.68 12.78 -17.08
CA THR A 228 10.32 13.49 -15.84
C THR A 228 10.04 12.49 -14.72
N HIS A 229 10.94 12.44 -13.76
CA HIS A 229 10.77 11.72 -12.49
C HIS A 229 10.73 12.77 -11.37
N PHE A 230 9.78 12.64 -10.45
CA PHE A 230 9.57 13.63 -9.40
C PHE A 230 9.87 13.01 -8.05
N ASP A 231 10.86 13.58 -7.34
CA ASP A 231 11.25 13.14 -6.01
C ASP A 231 10.19 13.62 -4.99
N ASP A 232 9.30 12.73 -4.58
CA ASP A 232 8.25 12.96 -3.61
C ASP A 232 8.73 12.79 -2.17
N THR A 233 8.01 13.40 -1.23
CA THR A 233 8.35 13.31 0.20
C THR A 233 7.11 13.11 1.05
N ILE A 234 7.06 12.00 1.78
CA ILE A 234 6.01 11.70 2.76
C ILE A 234 6.66 11.60 4.14
N SER A 235 6.15 12.39 5.09
CA SER A 235 6.47 12.25 6.51
C SER A 235 5.22 11.84 7.27
N ASN A 236 5.24 10.66 7.87
CA ASN A 236 4.13 10.12 8.63
C ASN A 236 4.52 10.00 10.12
N SER A 237 3.68 10.55 11.00
CA SER A 237 3.74 10.34 12.44
C SER A 237 2.35 10.07 13.03
N GLY A 238 1.37 9.87 12.14
CA GLY A 238 0.00 9.48 12.44
C GLY A 238 -0.27 8.06 11.95
N VAL A 239 -1.46 7.83 11.42
CA VAL A 239 -1.87 6.53 10.87
C VAL A 239 -2.17 6.67 9.38
N ILE A 240 -1.70 5.70 8.60
CA ILE A 240 -2.11 5.47 7.20
C ILE A 240 -2.69 4.06 7.14
N ASP A 241 -3.98 3.95 6.85
CA ASP A 241 -4.69 2.67 6.64
C ASP A 241 -4.97 2.49 5.16
N GLY A 242 -3.96 2.02 4.43
CA GLY A 242 -3.92 1.91 2.98
C GLY A 242 -2.47 1.79 2.49
N ASP A 243 -2.31 1.49 1.21
CA ASP A 243 -0.99 1.38 0.60
C ASP A 243 -0.38 2.78 0.37
N ILE A 244 0.93 2.86 0.44
CA ILE A 244 1.70 4.01 -0.05
C ILE A 244 2.33 3.60 -1.38
N ILE A 245 1.96 4.30 -2.43
CA ILE A 245 2.43 4.05 -3.80
C ILE A 245 3.16 5.31 -4.25
N LEU A 246 4.48 5.22 -4.28
CA LEU A 246 5.37 6.27 -4.77
C LEU A 246 5.49 6.17 -6.31
N GLY A 247 6.47 6.85 -6.90
CA GLY A 247 6.53 7.09 -8.34
C GLY A 247 7.80 6.58 -9.00
N THR A 248 8.32 7.36 -9.95
CA THR A 248 9.56 7.02 -10.67
C THR A 248 10.76 7.84 -10.19
N GLY A 249 10.52 8.73 -9.23
CA GLY A 249 11.50 9.65 -8.64
C GLY A 249 12.35 8.98 -7.58
N ASN A 250 13.33 9.70 -7.06
CA ASN A 250 14.03 9.23 -5.86
C ASN A 250 13.24 9.73 -4.65
N ASP A 251 12.31 8.90 -4.20
CA ASP A 251 11.28 9.28 -3.27
C ASP A 251 11.75 9.08 -1.82
N THR A 252 11.13 9.80 -0.90
CA THR A 252 11.47 9.72 0.52
C THR A 252 10.22 9.53 1.37
N LEU A 253 10.16 8.39 2.07
CA LEU A 253 9.21 8.13 3.13
C LEU A 253 9.93 8.15 4.49
N ASP A 254 9.45 8.99 5.41
CA ASP A 254 9.83 8.99 6.83
C ASP A 254 8.60 8.73 7.71
N GLY A 255 8.42 7.45 8.05
CA GLY A 255 7.36 6.94 8.93
C GLY A 255 7.54 7.26 10.41
N ALA A 256 8.67 7.85 10.83
CA ALA A 256 8.93 8.31 12.20
C ALA A 256 8.38 7.41 13.34
N ASN A 257 7.26 7.80 13.98
CA ASN A 257 6.54 6.97 14.97
C ASN A 257 5.09 6.68 14.53
N GLY A 258 4.80 6.89 13.24
CA GLY A 258 3.53 6.58 12.63
C GLY A 258 3.45 5.12 12.21
N GLU A 259 2.22 4.65 12.01
CA GLU A 259 1.89 3.27 11.66
C GLU A 259 1.25 3.24 10.27
N ILE A 260 1.62 2.24 9.46
CA ILE A 260 1.12 2.01 8.10
C ILE A 260 0.49 0.61 8.07
N PHE A 261 -0.79 0.50 7.71
CA PHE A 261 -1.50 -0.79 7.67
C PHE A 261 -1.61 -1.39 6.26
N GLY A 262 -0.83 -0.88 5.31
CA GLY A 262 -0.73 -1.36 3.93
C GLY A 262 0.73 -1.59 3.50
N GLY A 263 0.94 -1.86 2.22
CA GLY A 263 2.27 -1.98 1.62
C GLY A 263 2.88 -0.61 1.31
N VAL A 264 4.22 -0.54 1.31
CA VAL A 264 4.98 0.61 0.81
C VAL A 264 5.69 0.21 -0.47
N LEU A 265 5.32 0.84 -1.58
CA LEU A 265 5.85 0.58 -2.91
C LEU A 265 6.65 1.81 -3.38
N GLY A 266 7.97 1.67 -3.53
CA GLY A 266 8.86 2.68 -4.11
C GLY A 266 8.71 2.82 -5.62
N LEU A 267 8.60 1.67 -6.31
CA LEU A 267 8.48 1.52 -7.77
C LEU A 267 9.79 1.75 -8.53
N GLU A 268 10.06 2.91 -9.14
CA GLU A 268 11.35 3.16 -9.79
C GLU A 268 12.07 4.32 -9.10
N GLY A 269 13.40 4.32 -9.09
CA GLY A 269 14.21 5.38 -8.49
C GLY A 269 15.04 4.86 -7.33
N ASP A 270 16.03 5.63 -6.88
CA ASP A 270 16.82 5.28 -5.69
C ASP A 270 16.09 5.82 -4.45
N ASP A 271 15.23 5.01 -3.83
CA ASP A 271 14.31 5.46 -2.79
C ASP A 271 14.88 5.37 -1.37
N VAL A 272 14.30 6.17 -0.47
CA VAL A 272 14.54 6.07 0.97
C VAL A 272 13.22 5.78 1.67
N LEU A 273 13.02 4.53 2.08
CA LEU A 273 11.76 4.01 2.62
C LEU A 273 11.92 3.64 4.09
N LYS A 274 11.38 4.47 4.98
CA LYS A 274 11.40 4.22 6.43
C LYS A 274 9.96 4.11 6.91
N THR A 275 9.52 2.92 7.27
CA THR A 275 8.08 2.66 7.45
C THR A 275 7.59 2.91 8.88
N GLY A 276 8.46 2.75 9.88
CA GLY A 276 8.27 3.36 11.20
C GLY A 276 7.96 2.33 12.28
N ILE A 277 6.73 2.32 12.78
CA ILE A 277 6.25 1.30 13.72
C ILE A 277 5.20 0.42 13.04
N GLY A 278 5.06 -0.81 13.49
CA GLY A 278 4.13 -1.78 12.92
C GLY A 278 4.88 -2.89 12.20
N ASP A 279 4.14 -3.87 11.70
CA ASP A 279 4.70 -4.92 10.87
C ASP A 279 4.53 -4.49 9.41
N ASP A 280 5.61 -4.02 8.80
CA ASP A 280 5.56 -3.35 7.50
C ASP A 280 5.95 -4.28 6.35
N MET A 281 5.31 -4.08 5.18
CA MET A 281 5.68 -4.73 3.92
C MET A 281 6.26 -3.68 2.96
N ILE A 282 7.52 -3.88 2.56
CA ILE A 282 8.26 -2.92 1.73
C ILE A 282 8.64 -3.57 0.39
N LEU A 283 8.25 -2.92 -0.71
CA LEU A 283 8.71 -3.20 -2.06
C LEU A 283 9.48 -1.97 -2.56
N GLY A 284 10.82 -2.03 -2.54
CA GLY A 284 11.66 -0.95 -3.05
C GLY A 284 11.42 -0.74 -4.55
N GLY A 285 11.53 -1.81 -5.33
CA GLY A 285 11.33 -1.80 -6.77
C GLY A 285 12.64 -1.64 -7.53
N LEU A 286 12.63 -0.95 -8.67
CA LEU A 286 13.79 -0.70 -9.50
C LEU A 286 14.61 0.47 -8.97
N GLY A 287 15.81 0.19 -8.49
CA GLY A 287 16.69 1.24 -8.00
C GLY A 287 17.78 0.70 -7.12
N ALA A 288 18.51 1.59 -6.47
CA ALA A 288 19.33 1.23 -5.31
C ALA A 288 18.71 1.82 -4.04
N ASP A 289 17.82 1.06 -3.42
CA ASP A 289 16.95 1.58 -2.36
C ASP A 289 17.58 1.49 -0.96
N GLU A 290 17.18 2.39 -0.06
CA GLU A 290 17.43 2.32 1.37
C GLU A 290 16.14 2.01 2.12
N MET A 291 15.98 0.76 2.55
CA MET A 291 14.77 0.24 3.21
C MET A 291 14.99 0.01 4.70
N TRP A 292 14.21 0.69 5.55
CA TRP A 292 14.17 0.55 7.00
C TRP A 292 12.76 0.14 7.45
N GLY A 293 12.61 -1.08 7.97
CA GLY A 293 11.33 -1.55 8.54
C GLY A 293 11.02 -0.82 9.85
N GLY A 294 11.97 -0.89 10.78
CA GLY A 294 11.88 -0.14 12.03
C GLY A 294 11.43 -1.03 13.17
N ALA A 295 10.30 -0.68 13.79
CA ALA A 295 9.82 -1.40 14.97
C ALA A 295 8.63 -2.30 14.64
N GLY A 296 8.90 -3.59 14.50
CA GLY A 296 7.88 -4.63 14.31
C GLY A 296 8.52 -5.89 13.78
N ASN A 297 7.77 -6.63 12.97
CA ASN A 297 8.24 -7.75 12.20
C ASN A 297 8.09 -7.44 10.70
N ASP A 298 9.14 -6.86 10.13
CA ASP A 298 9.08 -6.20 8.83
C ASP A 298 9.55 -7.13 7.70
N THR A 299 9.00 -6.93 6.51
CA THR A 299 9.27 -7.79 5.34
C THR A 299 9.72 -6.94 4.15
N ALA A 300 10.87 -7.28 3.58
CA ALA A 300 11.24 -6.81 2.24
C ALA A 300 10.75 -7.83 1.20
N SER A 301 9.93 -7.38 0.25
CA SER A 301 9.37 -8.21 -0.82
C SER A 301 9.96 -7.82 -2.17
N TYR A 302 10.35 -8.85 -2.92
CA TYR A 302 10.84 -8.77 -4.30
C TYR A 302 9.93 -9.53 -5.25
N GLU A 303 8.67 -9.78 -4.85
CA GLU A 303 7.71 -10.61 -5.58
C GLU A 303 7.40 -10.10 -6.99
N LEU A 304 7.55 -8.78 -7.21
CA LEU A 304 7.31 -8.14 -8.50
C LEU A 304 8.53 -8.17 -9.43
N SER A 305 9.69 -8.63 -8.95
CA SER A 305 10.91 -8.62 -9.75
C SER A 305 10.83 -9.54 -10.96
N ASP A 306 11.17 -8.98 -12.13
CA ASP A 306 11.19 -9.72 -13.38
C ASP A 306 12.37 -10.71 -13.51
N ASP A 307 13.40 -10.54 -12.67
CA ASP A 307 14.64 -11.31 -12.61
C ASP A 307 14.85 -11.90 -11.20
N GLY A 308 15.64 -12.97 -11.10
CA GLY A 308 15.99 -13.55 -9.79
C GLY A 308 16.89 -12.62 -8.98
N VAL A 309 16.60 -12.53 -7.69
CA VAL A 309 17.28 -11.67 -6.73
C VAL A 309 18.21 -12.46 -5.82
N ARG A 310 19.20 -11.76 -5.27
CA ARG A 310 19.98 -12.24 -4.15
C ARG A 310 19.91 -11.21 -3.03
N VAL A 311 19.43 -11.63 -1.86
CA VAL A 311 19.23 -10.73 -0.73
C VAL A 311 19.83 -11.34 0.52
N SER A 312 20.49 -10.53 1.35
CA SER A 312 21.04 -10.98 2.62
C SER A 312 20.74 -10.00 3.75
N LEU A 313 19.87 -10.41 4.67
CA LEU A 313 19.57 -9.67 5.90
C LEU A 313 20.83 -9.57 6.80
N ASN A 314 21.65 -10.63 6.86
CA ASN A 314 22.90 -10.59 7.61
C ASN A 314 23.92 -9.56 7.07
N GLN A 315 23.87 -9.24 5.78
CA GLN A 315 24.72 -8.20 5.18
C GLN A 315 24.01 -6.86 5.02
N GLY A 316 22.68 -6.82 5.18
CA GLY A 316 21.82 -5.68 4.90
C GLY A 316 21.91 -5.21 3.45
N ARG A 317 21.93 -6.15 2.48
CA ARG A 317 22.17 -5.83 1.05
C ARG A 317 21.44 -6.74 0.08
N GLY A 318 21.07 -6.17 -1.07
CA GLY A 318 20.56 -6.86 -2.25
C GLY A 318 21.53 -6.85 -3.45
N TRP A 319 21.33 -7.78 -4.39
CA TRP A 319 21.99 -7.85 -5.70
C TRP A 319 21.06 -8.47 -6.75
N PHE A 320 21.23 -8.06 -8.01
CA PHE A 320 20.43 -8.53 -9.18
C PHE A 320 18.94 -8.17 -9.09
N GLY A 321 18.24 -8.26 -10.22
CA GLY A 321 16.83 -7.87 -10.32
C GLY A 321 16.57 -6.49 -9.73
N GLU A 322 15.45 -6.38 -9.01
CA GLU A 322 15.05 -5.21 -8.23
C GLU A 322 15.93 -5.02 -6.99
N ALA A 323 16.52 -6.07 -6.45
CA ALA A 323 17.44 -5.98 -5.31
C ALA A 323 18.77 -5.27 -5.61
N GLN A 324 18.99 -4.76 -6.83
CA GLN A 324 20.30 -4.37 -7.33
C GLN A 324 20.82 -3.04 -6.77
N GLY A 325 21.39 -3.10 -5.56
CA GLY A 325 22.03 -1.94 -4.93
C GLY A 325 21.48 -1.64 -3.56
N ASP A 326 20.35 -2.27 -3.23
CA ASP A 326 19.60 -2.07 -2.01
C ASP A 326 20.45 -2.22 -0.75
N THR A 327 20.04 -1.45 0.24
CA THR A 327 20.48 -1.56 1.62
C THR A 327 19.27 -1.74 2.53
N LEU A 328 19.35 -2.76 3.38
CA LEU A 328 18.25 -3.20 4.24
C LEU A 328 18.67 -3.05 5.70
N TYR A 329 17.80 -2.47 6.52
CA TYR A 329 18.03 -2.27 7.94
C TYR A 329 16.74 -2.57 8.70
N GLU A 330 16.85 -3.25 9.85
CA GLU A 330 15.68 -3.52 10.69
C GLU A 330 14.57 -4.21 9.87
N ILE A 331 14.96 -5.27 9.13
CA ILE A 331 14.08 -6.14 8.34
C ILE A 331 14.27 -7.57 8.84
N GLU A 332 13.18 -8.23 9.18
CA GLU A 332 13.15 -9.58 9.74
C GLU A 332 12.90 -10.65 8.67
N ASN A 333 12.18 -10.31 7.59
CA ASN A 333 11.64 -11.30 6.65
C ASN A 333 11.93 -10.96 5.19
N LEU A 334 11.89 -11.98 4.35
CA LEU A 334 12.11 -11.87 2.91
C LEU A 334 11.04 -12.62 2.10
N ILE A 335 10.56 -12.00 1.03
CA ILE A 335 9.79 -12.65 -0.03
C ILE A 335 10.57 -12.51 -1.33
N GLY A 336 10.83 -13.63 -2.00
CA GLY A 336 11.45 -13.70 -3.31
C GLY A 336 10.48 -13.38 -4.45
N SER A 337 11.03 -13.43 -5.65
CA SER A 337 10.38 -13.27 -6.94
C SER A 337 9.80 -14.58 -7.48
N ASP A 338 9.21 -14.52 -8.68
CA ASP A 338 8.84 -15.72 -9.45
C ASP A 338 10.02 -16.29 -10.27
N ARG A 339 11.25 -16.07 -9.82
CA ARG A 339 12.49 -16.46 -10.50
C ARG A 339 13.44 -17.09 -9.48
N ARG A 340 14.54 -17.66 -9.97
CA ARG A 340 15.52 -18.33 -9.11
C ARG A 340 16.23 -17.35 -8.18
N ASP A 341 15.91 -17.47 -6.90
CA ASP A 341 16.36 -16.55 -5.88
C ASP A 341 17.42 -17.15 -4.95
N ASN A 342 18.14 -16.25 -4.28
CA ASN A 342 19.08 -16.59 -3.23
C ASN A 342 18.85 -15.68 -2.02
N LEU A 343 18.03 -16.15 -1.09
CA LEU A 343 17.57 -15.39 0.07
C LEU A 343 18.30 -15.87 1.32
N ILE A 344 18.91 -14.93 2.03
CA ILE A 344 19.76 -15.23 3.20
C ILE A 344 19.24 -14.44 4.39
N GLY A 345 18.86 -15.15 5.45
CA GLY A 345 18.43 -14.59 6.73
C GLY A 345 19.58 -13.98 7.55
N ASN A 346 19.41 -13.93 8.86
CA ASN A 346 20.39 -13.41 9.82
C ASN A 346 20.46 -14.29 11.10
N ASN A 347 20.66 -13.73 12.29
CA ASN A 347 20.79 -14.53 13.53
C ASN A 347 19.56 -14.40 14.45
N ILE A 348 18.44 -13.93 13.92
CA ILE A 348 17.14 -13.87 14.60
C ILE A 348 16.15 -14.69 13.78
N ALA A 349 14.97 -14.98 14.36
CA ALA A 349 13.91 -15.66 13.64
C ALA A 349 13.52 -14.88 12.37
N ASN A 350 13.59 -15.54 11.23
CA ASN A 350 13.20 -15.03 9.92
C ASN A 350 12.10 -15.89 9.31
N GLN A 351 11.17 -15.25 8.61
CA GLN A 351 10.30 -15.90 7.64
C GLN A 351 10.85 -15.60 6.24
N ILE A 352 11.13 -16.65 5.46
CA ILE A 352 11.67 -16.53 4.10
C ILE A 352 10.82 -17.36 3.15
N MET A 353 10.30 -16.72 2.11
CA MET A 353 9.53 -17.34 1.04
C MET A 353 10.29 -17.23 -0.29
N GLY A 354 10.56 -18.35 -0.96
CA GLY A 354 11.25 -18.41 -2.24
C GLY A 354 10.37 -17.91 -3.38
N GLY A 355 9.23 -18.57 -3.59
CA GLY A 355 8.24 -18.18 -4.58
C GLY A 355 8.09 -19.25 -5.66
N ASN A 356 8.37 -18.90 -6.91
CA ASN A 356 8.39 -19.85 -8.02
C ASN A 356 9.80 -19.98 -8.58
N ALA A 357 10.10 -21.13 -9.18
CA ALA A 357 11.40 -21.56 -9.69
C ALA A 357 12.33 -22.09 -8.59
N ASP A 358 13.50 -22.60 -9.02
CA ASP A 358 14.44 -23.30 -8.13
C ASP A 358 15.22 -22.31 -7.26
N ASP A 359 14.88 -22.24 -5.98
CA ASP A 359 15.39 -21.25 -5.04
C ASP A 359 16.43 -21.80 -4.05
N VAL A 360 17.22 -20.89 -3.48
CA VAL A 360 18.13 -21.18 -2.38
C VAL A 360 17.81 -20.30 -1.20
N LEU A 361 17.28 -20.91 -0.13
CA LEU A 361 16.93 -20.23 1.10
C LEU A 361 17.90 -20.65 2.21
N ASN A 362 18.50 -19.68 2.91
CA ASN A 362 19.47 -19.93 3.96
C ASN A 362 19.22 -19.02 5.16
N ALA A 363 18.53 -19.50 6.19
CA ALA A 363 18.08 -18.69 7.32
C ALA A 363 19.24 -18.29 8.25
N LEU A 364 20.26 -19.14 8.35
CA LEU A 364 21.46 -19.01 9.19
C LEU A 364 21.23 -19.36 10.66
N GLY A 365 20.52 -18.55 11.42
CA GLY A 365 20.14 -18.99 12.76
C GLY A 365 19.07 -18.10 13.39
N GLY A 366 18.44 -18.60 14.43
CA GLY A 366 17.09 -18.17 14.78
C GLY A 366 16.18 -19.39 14.76
N ASP A 367 14.96 -19.27 15.26
CA ASP A 367 13.96 -20.30 15.02
C ASP A 367 13.18 -19.86 13.76
N ASP A 368 13.53 -20.42 12.61
CA ASP A 368 13.19 -19.86 11.30
C ASP A 368 12.01 -20.57 10.62
N MET A 369 11.35 -19.88 9.69
CA MET A 369 10.29 -20.44 8.84
C MET A 369 10.65 -20.29 7.36
N LEU A 370 10.90 -21.40 6.68
CA LEU A 370 11.31 -21.45 5.28
C LEU A 370 10.26 -22.12 4.40
N PHE A 371 9.87 -21.42 3.34
CA PHE A 371 8.91 -21.89 2.33
C PHE A 371 9.56 -21.80 0.95
N GLY A 372 9.85 -22.94 0.32
CA GLY A 372 10.42 -23.01 -1.03
C GLY A 372 9.43 -22.50 -2.07
N GLY A 373 8.32 -23.21 -2.22
CA GLY A 373 7.22 -22.85 -3.11
C GLY A 373 7.13 -23.81 -4.28
N ASN A 374 7.02 -23.33 -5.52
CA ASN A 374 7.11 -24.25 -6.67
C ASN A 374 8.52 -24.22 -7.26
N GLY A 375 9.25 -25.32 -7.22
CA GLY A 375 10.61 -25.36 -7.78
C GLY A 375 11.39 -26.53 -7.23
N GLU A 376 12.57 -26.81 -7.76
CA GLU A 376 13.51 -27.70 -7.07
C GLU A 376 14.34 -26.87 -6.07
N ASP A 377 13.86 -26.73 -4.85
CA ASP A 377 14.38 -25.77 -3.89
C ASP A 377 15.46 -26.35 -2.98
N ASN A 378 16.33 -25.49 -2.44
CA ASN A 378 17.33 -25.87 -1.46
C ASN A 378 17.23 -24.98 -0.22
N LEU A 379 16.60 -25.53 0.83
CA LEU A 379 16.35 -24.87 2.11
C LEU A 379 17.40 -25.29 3.13
N LEU A 380 18.00 -24.31 3.78
CA LEU A 380 18.90 -24.46 4.91
C LEU A 380 18.38 -23.64 6.10
N GLY A 381 17.92 -24.31 7.16
CA GLY A 381 17.49 -23.69 8.41
C GLY A 381 18.69 -23.05 9.11
N GLY A 382 19.55 -23.86 9.71
CA GLY A 382 20.80 -23.40 10.30
C GLY A 382 20.89 -23.75 11.77
N GLU A 383 21.02 -22.78 12.65
CA GLU A 383 21.03 -22.99 14.10
C GLU A 383 19.70 -22.52 14.70
N GLY A 384 19.02 -23.38 15.45
CA GLY A 384 17.72 -23.08 16.05
C GLY A 384 16.70 -24.15 15.68
N ASN A 385 15.46 -23.98 16.07
CA ASN A 385 14.41 -24.97 15.80
C ASN A 385 13.60 -24.49 14.59
N ASP A 386 13.92 -25.03 13.43
CA ASP A 386 13.44 -24.48 12.18
C ASP A 386 12.21 -25.23 11.63
N TYR A 387 11.37 -24.53 10.88
CA TYR A 387 10.25 -25.10 10.14
C TYR A 387 10.51 -24.96 8.64
N LEU A 388 10.64 -26.07 7.93
CA LEU A 388 10.97 -26.12 6.51
C LEU A 388 9.85 -26.80 5.72
N SER A 389 9.29 -26.09 4.74
CA SER A 389 8.40 -26.65 3.70
C SER A 389 9.02 -26.41 2.33
N GLY A 390 9.34 -27.49 1.61
CA GLY A 390 9.77 -27.40 0.20
C GLY A 390 8.62 -27.01 -0.72
N ASP A 391 7.41 -27.44 -0.37
CA ASP A 391 6.22 -27.43 -1.23
C ASP A 391 6.42 -28.33 -2.46
N ARG A 392 6.21 -27.87 -3.70
CA ARG A 392 6.14 -28.77 -4.86
C ARG A 392 7.49 -28.95 -5.55
N HIS A 393 7.69 -30.20 -5.97
CA HIS A 393 8.71 -30.76 -6.87
C HIS A 393 9.71 -31.60 -6.09
N GLN A 394 11.01 -31.43 -6.29
CA GLN A 394 12.01 -32.23 -5.60
C GLN A 394 12.92 -31.28 -4.85
N ASP A 395 12.68 -31.18 -3.55
CA ASP A 395 13.35 -30.23 -2.70
C ASP A 395 14.47 -30.87 -1.90
N ARG A 396 15.42 -30.03 -1.51
CA ARG A 396 16.55 -30.37 -0.67
C ARG A 396 16.42 -29.60 0.64
N LEU A 397 16.08 -30.30 1.71
CA LEU A 397 15.82 -29.73 3.03
C LEU A 397 16.96 -30.06 3.99
N THR A 398 17.54 -29.05 4.63
CA THR A 398 18.61 -29.17 5.61
C THR A 398 18.20 -28.39 6.84
N GLY A 399 17.86 -29.07 7.92
CA GLY A 399 17.38 -28.42 9.15
C GLY A 399 18.54 -27.70 9.85
N GLY A 400 19.62 -28.43 10.09
CA GLY A 400 20.82 -27.92 10.74
C GLY A 400 20.94 -28.43 12.17
N ALA A 401 21.07 -27.51 13.12
CA ALA A 401 21.23 -27.81 14.54
C ALA A 401 20.04 -27.29 15.32
N GLY A 402 19.36 -28.18 16.05
CA GLY A 402 18.16 -27.87 16.82
C GLY A 402 17.09 -28.92 16.58
N GLU A 403 15.89 -28.72 17.14
CA GLU A 403 14.76 -29.62 16.93
C GLU A 403 13.95 -29.15 15.71
N ASP A 404 14.29 -29.64 14.53
CA ASP A 404 13.71 -29.15 13.27
C ASP A 404 12.42 -29.86 12.88
N ILE A 405 11.58 -29.16 12.13
CA ILE A 405 10.35 -29.69 11.53
C ILE A 405 10.42 -29.59 10.01
N PHE A 406 10.36 -30.74 9.35
CA PHE A 406 10.21 -30.85 7.90
C PHE A 406 8.74 -31.12 7.57
N ALA A 407 8.06 -30.13 7.03
CA ALA A 407 6.62 -30.17 6.82
C ALA A 407 6.24 -30.50 5.37
N PHE A 408 5.21 -31.33 5.25
CA PHE A 408 4.58 -31.69 3.99
C PHE A 408 3.07 -31.52 4.14
N LEU A 409 2.54 -30.49 3.49
CA LEU A 409 1.18 -29.99 3.67
C LEU A 409 0.24 -30.43 2.53
N ASN A 410 0.79 -31.01 1.47
CA ASN A 410 0.06 -31.58 0.35
C ASN A 410 0.67 -32.91 -0.10
N ILE A 411 -0.18 -33.81 -0.61
CA ILE A 411 0.29 -35.06 -1.23
C ILE A 411 1.17 -34.83 -2.47
N LEU A 412 1.03 -33.65 -3.09
CA LEU A 412 1.81 -33.26 -4.26
C LEU A 412 3.16 -32.64 -3.91
N ASP A 413 3.47 -32.46 -2.62
CA ASP A 413 4.73 -31.85 -2.23
C ASP A 413 5.89 -32.77 -2.62
N SER A 414 5.77 -34.06 -2.26
CA SER A 414 6.82 -35.03 -2.53
C SER A 414 6.27 -36.33 -3.12
N GLY A 415 6.60 -36.60 -4.38
CA GLY A 415 6.11 -37.76 -5.11
C GLY A 415 6.84 -39.07 -4.73
N PRO A 416 6.31 -40.24 -5.12
CA PRO A 416 6.91 -41.52 -4.79
C PRO A 416 8.06 -41.91 -5.75
N SER A 417 8.35 -41.16 -6.82
CA SER A 417 9.51 -41.46 -7.68
C SER A 417 10.82 -40.92 -7.10
N ASN A 418 11.96 -41.55 -7.42
CA ASN A 418 13.29 -41.02 -7.04
C ASN A 418 13.58 -39.60 -7.58
N THR A 419 12.86 -39.18 -8.64
CA THR A 419 12.98 -37.85 -9.27
C THR A 419 11.94 -36.85 -8.77
N GLU A 420 11.09 -37.27 -7.84
CA GLU A 420 9.99 -36.46 -7.30
C GLU A 420 10.02 -36.42 -5.77
N ARG A 421 10.89 -37.22 -5.13
CA ARG A 421 11.01 -37.27 -3.67
C ARG A 421 11.89 -36.16 -3.18
N ASP A 422 11.37 -35.43 -2.22
CA ASP A 422 12.14 -34.54 -1.39
C ASP A 422 13.20 -35.29 -0.60
N ASN A 423 14.26 -34.55 -0.33
CA ASN A 423 15.46 -35.05 0.26
C ASN A 423 15.80 -34.24 1.50
N ILE A 424 15.56 -34.83 2.67
CA ILE A 424 16.05 -34.32 3.95
C ILE A 424 17.48 -34.80 4.16
N THR A 425 18.39 -33.88 4.47
CA THR A 425 19.82 -34.12 4.25
C THR A 425 20.66 -34.25 5.51
N ASP A 426 20.05 -34.05 6.67
CA ASP A 426 20.70 -34.09 7.98
C ASP A 426 19.82 -34.59 9.13
N PHE A 427 18.62 -35.12 8.84
CA PHE A 427 17.66 -35.65 9.82
C PHE A 427 18.28 -36.44 10.99
N THR A 428 17.93 -36.09 12.21
CA THR A 428 18.39 -36.66 13.48
C THR A 428 17.20 -37.27 14.25
N PRO A 429 17.04 -38.61 14.26
CA PRO A 429 15.93 -39.25 14.95
C PRO A 429 15.89 -38.95 16.46
N GLY A 430 14.70 -38.67 16.96
CA GLY A 430 14.46 -38.27 18.36
C GLY A 430 14.77 -36.81 18.69
N GLU A 431 15.19 -36.02 17.71
CA GLU A 431 15.41 -34.57 17.79
C GLU A 431 14.52 -33.89 16.75
N ASP A 432 14.71 -34.21 15.47
CA ASP A 432 13.93 -33.70 14.36
C ASP A 432 12.62 -34.46 14.17
N ARG A 433 11.65 -33.82 13.49
CA ARG A 433 10.36 -34.41 13.17
C ARG A 433 9.92 -34.12 11.73
N ILE A 434 9.20 -35.07 11.17
CA ILE A 434 8.54 -34.94 9.87
C ILE A 434 7.05 -34.69 10.11
N ASP A 435 6.55 -33.52 9.71
CA ASP A 435 5.13 -33.18 9.83
C ASP A 435 4.37 -33.61 8.58
N LEU A 436 3.41 -34.53 8.80
CA LEU A 436 2.52 -35.11 7.80
C LEU A 436 1.05 -34.88 8.19
N THR A 437 0.77 -33.93 9.09
CA THR A 437 -0.56 -33.72 9.69
C THR A 437 -1.65 -33.50 8.65
N GLU A 438 -1.33 -32.84 7.54
CA GLU A 438 -2.29 -32.54 6.46
C GLU A 438 -2.49 -33.69 5.47
N LEU A 439 -1.72 -34.79 5.58
CA LEU A 439 -1.86 -35.96 4.68
C LEU A 439 -2.94 -36.96 5.14
N GLY A 440 -3.62 -36.68 6.25
CA GLY A 440 -4.78 -37.42 6.75
C GLY A 440 -4.47 -38.43 7.85
N ASP A 441 -5.34 -39.44 7.98
CA ASP A 441 -5.21 -40.49 9.00
C ASP A 441 -4.08 -41.46 8.61
N LEU A 442 -2.94 -41.39 9.30
CA LEU A 442 -1.77 -42.21 9.02
C LEU A 442 -1.46 -43.22 10.13
N SER A 443 -0.83 -44.33 9.75
CA SER A 443 -0.43 -45.41 10.66
C SER A 443 1.01 -45.81 10.40
N PHE A 444 1.88 -45.52 11.37
CA PHE A 444 3.29 -45.90 11.31
C PHE A 444 3.53 -47.38 11.63
N GLY A 445 4.17 -48.10 10.70
CA GLY A 445 4.78 -49.38 10.99
C GLY A 445 4.62 -50.43 9.89
N GLY A 446 5.57 -51.37 9.85
CA GLY A 446 5.62 -52.44 8.84
C GLY A 446 6.91 -52.41 8.02
N GLY A 447 7.17 -53.49 7.29
CA GLY A 447 8.30 -53.56 6.34
C GLY A 447 7.86 -53.57 4.87
N ALA A 448 6.56 -53.53 4.62
CA ALA A 448 5.92 -53.50 3.31
C ALA A 448 4.44 -53.12 3.50
N PHE A 449 3.83 -52.48 2.50
CA PHE A 449 2.40 -52.18 2.47
C PHE A 449 1.55 -53.46 2.52
N THR A 450 0.44 -53.40 3.25
CA THR A 450 -0.56 -54.48 3.33
C THR A 450 -1.79 -54.21 2.45
N GLY A 451 -1.88 -53.01 1.89
CA GLY A 451 -3.05 -52.51 1.16
C GLY A 451 -4.07 -51.86 2.09
N THR A 452 -3.62 -51.35 3.24
CA THR A 452 -4.43 -50.51 4.11
C THR A 452 -4.07 -49.05 3.83
N ALA A 453 -5.06 -48.21 3.60
CA ALA A 453 -4.84 -46.78 3.41
C ALA A 453 -4.17 -46.13 4.64
N GLY A 454 -3.29 -45.16 4.39
CA GLY A 454 -2.55 -44.41 5.40
C GLY A 454 -1.33 -45.13 5.97
N GLU A 455 -0.87 -46.24 5.36
CA GLU A 455 0.30 -46.97 5.87
C GLU A 455 1.59 -46.18 5.62
N ILE A 456 2.36 -45.90 6.67
CA ILE A 456 3.73 -45.37 6.57
C ILE A 456 4.72 -46.54 6.73
N ILE A 457 5.58 -46.74 5.73
CA ILE A 457 6.70 -47.68 5.78
C ILE A 457 8.04 -46.95 5.64
N HIS A 458 9.11 -47.57 6.11
CA HIS A 458 10.46 -47.12 5.82
C HIS A 458 11.42 -48.28 5.55
N TYR A 459 12.44 -48.05 4.74
CA TYR A 459 13.48 -49.03 4.46
C TYR A 459 14.81 -48.37 4.14
N HIS A 460 15.90 -49.14 4.27
CA HIS A 460 17.23 -48.66 3.91
C HIS A 460 17.57 -48.98 2.47
N VAL A 461 18.14 -48.00 1.76
CA VAL A 461 18.66 -48.20 0.41
C VAL A 461 19.88 -49.14 0.47
N ALA A 462 20.05 -49.98 -0.57
CA ALA A 462 21.16 -50.92 -0.66
C ALA A 462 22.51 -50.21 -0.45
N GLY A 463 23.26 -50.64 0.57
CA GLY A 463 24.47 -49.98 1.05
C GLY A 463 24.34 -49.38 2.45
N GLY A 464 23.11 -49.23 2.96
CA GLY A 464 22.86 -48.82 4.35
C GLY A 464 23.28 -47.38 4.65
N THR A 465 23.26 -46.51 3.63
CA THR A 465 23.69 -45.12 3.75
C THR A 465 22.53 -44.13 3.81
N ARG A 466 21.30 -44.58 3.54
CA ARG A 466 20.11 -43.72 3.40
C ARG A 466 18.86 -44.46 3.87
N THR A 467 17.89 -43.73 4.37
CA THR A 467 16.54 -44.22 4.66
C THR A 467 15.55 -43.61 3.68
N VAL A 468 14.61 -44.42 3.26
CA VAL A 468 13.47 -44.01 2.45
C VAL A 468 12.22 -44.20 3.27
N VAL A 469 11.35 -43.19 3.29
CA VAL A 469 9.99 -43.24 3.83
C VAL A 469 9.02 -43.25 2.65
N GLU A 470 7.99 -44.08 2.72
CA GLU A 470 6.92 -44.15 1.71
C GLU A 470 5.57 -44.26 2.41
N ILE A 471 4.55 -43.67 1.78
CA ILE A 471 3.19 -43.67 2.30
C ILE A 471 2.25 -44.18 1.21
N ASP A 472 1.43 -45.17 1.55
CA ASP A 472 0.30 -45.66 0.73
C ASP A 472 -0.96 -44.98 1.26
N ILE A 473 -1.44 -43.96 0.55
CA ILE A 473 -2.51 -43.07 1.02
C ILE A 473 -3.87 -43.66 0.65
N ASP A 474 -4.01 -44.33 -0.50
CA ASP A 474 -5.28 -44.85 -0.98
C ASP A 474 -5.55 -46.36 -0.71
N GLY A 475 -4.52 -47.08 -0.24
CA GLY A 475 -4.57 -48.49 0.12
C GLY A 475 -4.39 -49.44 -1.07
N ASP A 476 -3.86 -48.99 -2.20
CA ASP A 476 -3.61 -49.83 -3.39
C ASP A 476 -2.33 -50.67 -3.32
N SER A 477 -1.56 -50.56 -2.23
CA SER A 477 -0.24 -51.17 -1.99
C SER A 477 0.93 -50.57 -2.78
N ASN A 478 0.74 -49.42 -3.43
CA ASN A 478 1.79 -48.62 -4.01
C ASN A 478 2.00 -47.36 -3.16
N ALA A 479 3.21 -46.80 -3.23
CA ALA A 479 3.47 -45.53 -2.59
C ALA A 479 2.85 -44.40 -3.42
N ASP A 480 2.11 -43.51 -2.76
CA ASP A 480 1.60 -42.26 -3.32
C ASP A 480 2.51 -41.08 -3.00
N PHE A 481 3.31 -41.22 -1.94
CA PHE A 481 4.17 -40.19 -1.39
C PHE A 481 5.48 -40.81 -0.91
N GLY A 482 6.59 -40.08 -0.99
CA GLY A 482 7.87 -40.58 -0.50
C GLY A 482 8.80 -39.49 -0.01
N ILE A 483 9.70 -39.82 0.90
CA ILE A 483 10.76 -38.91 1.38
C ILE A 483 12.08 -39.68 1.38
N LEU A 484 13.16 -39.01 0.99
CA LEU A 484 14.52 -39.51 1.13
C LEU A 484 15.21 -38.84 2.33
N LEU A 485 15.73 -39.66 3.26
CA LEU A 485 16.67 -39.23 4.29
C LEU A 485 18.08 -39.62 3.85
N SER A 486 18.87 -38.66 3.38
CA SER A 486 20.11 -38.95 2.66
C SER A 486 21.38 -39.00 3.52
N ASN A 487 21.33 -38.57 4.78
CA ASN A 487 22.49 -38.54 5.68
C ASN A 487 22.90 -39.91 6.25
N ALA A 488 21.94 -40.78 6.57
CA ALA A 488 22.24 -42.07 7.18
C ALA A 488 21.10 -43.09 7.01
N ALA A 489 21.39 -44.35 7.36
CA ALA A 489 20.37 -45.35 7.62
C ALA A 489 19.82 -45.19 9.03
N HIS A 490 18.62 -44.60 9.14
CA HIS A 490 17.91 -44.29 10.38
C HIS A 490 16.91 -45.36 10.77
N THR A 491 16.91 -45.74 12.05
CA THR A 491 15.81 -46.52 12.64
C THR A 491 14.72 -45.57 13.11
N LEU A 492 13.65 -45.45 12.33
CA LEU A 492 12.57 -44.51 12.63
C LEU A 492 11.50 -45.14 13.52
N THR A 493 10.83 -44.29 14.30
CA THR A 493 9.73 -44.58 15.20
C THR A 493 8.58 -43.62 14.95
N ALA A 494 7.40 -43.91 15.50
CA ALA A 494 6.26 -42.99 15.40
C ALA A 494 6.50 -41.61 16.03
N ASN A 495 7.50 -41.46 16.91
CA ASN A 495 7.82 -40.16 17.53
C ASN A 495 8.61 -39.22 16.61
N ASP A 496 9.21 -39.76 15.53
CA ASP A 496 9.95 -38.97 14.53
C ASP A 496 9.00 -38.29 13.52
N PHE A 497 7.69 -38.45 13.71
CA PHE A 497 6.64 -37.93 12.83
C PHE A 497 5.56 -37.21 13.63
N ILE A 498 4.86 -36.31 12.95
CA ILE A 498 3.64 -35.65 13.42
C ILE A 498 2.53 -36.01 12.43
N PHE A 499 1.49 -36.70 12.90
CA PHE A 499 0.28 -37.03 12.14
C PHE A 499 -0.90 -37.29 13.08
N ALA A 500 -2.12 -37.29 12.54
CA ALA A 500 -3.39 -37.34 13.28
C ALA A 500 -3.70 -38.69 13.96
#